data_AF-A0A0M3T5T4-F1
#
_entry.id   AF-A0A0M3T5T4-F1
#
_cell.length_a   1.000
_cell.length_b   1.000
_cell.length_c   1.000
_cell.angle_alpha   90.00
_cell.angle_beta   90.00
_cell.angle_gamma   90.00
#
_symmetry.space_group_name_H-M   'P 1'
#
loop_
_entity.id
_entity.type
_entity.pdbx_description
1 polymer ?
#
loop_
_entity_poly.entity_id
_entity_poly.type
_entity_poly.pdbx_seq_one_letter_code
_entity_poly.pdbx_strand_id
1 'polypeptide(L)'
;MFSAYLELEELIVLADSMMRRDRRLCRTTIDALSLYLDEAEAQVRADKENGTNSYLFRGYNKCRRALLLARAGTDSSMETRTRLVLLKYGLDCPQVNYPIFVGNNTRPIYLDLAYPEFKICIEYEGSHHAGQWLNDARRRQMIEDAGWKYIQVTKLDIGDEAGEETLARRVAERIQEVTGKTVQLTMRQTTQQISDVRKLRRIPLYKRLKFEPLLPIIPMTQE
;
A
#
# COMPACT_ATOMS: atom_id res chain seq x y z
N MET A 1 1.27 19.33 -16.17
CA MET A 1 1.11 18.48 -14.97
C MET A 1 1.16 17.01 -15.38
N PHE A 2 1.93 16.15 -14.69
CA PHE A 2 2.10 14.72 -15.07
C PHE A 2 0.81 13.90 -15.04
N SER A 3 -0.17 14.29 -14.22
CA SER A 3 -1.50 13.67 -14.12
C SER A 3 -2.27 13.59 -15.44
N ALA A 4 -1.94 14.44 -16.42
CA ALA A 4 -2.51 14.41 -17.76
C ALA A 4 -2.01 13.22 -18.62
N TYR A 5 -0.85 12.65 -18.30
CA TYR A 5 -0.14 11.66 -19.12
C TYR A 5 0.09 10.32 -18.42
N LEU A 6 0.19 10.31 -17.09
CA LEU A 6 0.38 9.08 -16.33
C LEU A 6 -0.92 8.29 -16.18
N GLU A 7 -0.84 6.97 -16.27
CA GLU A 7 -1.93 6.08 -15.86
C GLU A 7 -2.23 6.24 -14.36
N LEU A 8 -3.44 5.84 -13.95
CA LEU A 8 -3.86 6.00 -12.54
C LEU A 8 -2.91 5.30 -11.56
N GLU A 9 -2.43 4.11 -11.92
CA GLU A 9 -1.46 3.36 -11.11
C GLU A 9 -0.14 4.09 -10.97
N GLU A 10 0.41 4.62 -12.06
CA GLU A 10 1.66 5.39 -12.04
C GLU A 10 1.51 6.69 -11.25
N LEU A 11 0.32 7.28 -11.24
CA LEU A 11 0.05 8.45 -10.41
C LEU A 11 0.03 8.11 -8.91
N ILE A 12 -0.45 6.92 -8.53
CA ILE A 12 -0.38 6.41 -7.15
C ILE A 12 1.08 6.16 -6.75
N VAL A 13 1.84 5.47 -7.62
CA VAL A 13 3.27 5.21 -7.41
C VAL A 13 4.05 6.52 -7.26
N LEU A 14 3.75 7.52 -8.09
CA LEU A 14 4.35 8.85 -7.98
C LEU A 14 4.00 9.51 -6.64
N ALA A 15 2.72 9.51 -6.24
CA ALA A 15 2.29 10.11 -4.98
C ALA A 15 3.01 9.47 -3.77
N ASP A 16 3.01 8.14 -3.67
CA ASP A 16 3.72 7.40 -2.62
C ASP A 16 5.22 7.72 -2.61
N SER A 17 5.84 7.78 -3.81
CA SER A 17 7.27 8.11 -3.93
C SER A 17 7.64 9.53 -3.49
N MET A 18 6.68 10.46 -3.49
CA MET A 18 6.84 11.81 -2.96
C MET A 18 6.61 11.89 -1.44
N MET A 19 6.10 10.83 -0.83
CA MET A 19 5.75 10.74 0.60
C MET A 19 6.55 9.65 1.31
N ARG A 20 7.78 9.38 0.86
CA ARG A 20 8.64 8.32 1.41
C ARG A 20 8.97 8.53 2.89
N ARG A 21 9.26 7.44 3.59
CA ARG A 21 9.68 7.46 5.00
C ARG A 21 11.04 8.15 5.19
N ASP A 22 11.97 7.98 4.25
CA ASP A 22 13.22 8.74 4.24
C ASP A 22 12.93 10.24 4.02
N ARG A 23 13.16 11.04 5.07
CA ARG A 23 12.96 12.50 5.08
C ARG A 23 13.75 13.24 4.01
N ARG A 24 14.85 12.68 3.50
CA ARG A 24 15.64 13.28 2.41
C ARG A 24 14.93 13.16 1.06
N LEU A 25 14.13 12.12 0.90
CA LEU A 25 13.36 11.80 -0.30
C LEU A 25 11.90 12.26 -0.21
N CYS A 26 11.37 12.45 1.00
CA CYS A 26 10.05 13.03 1.21
C CYS A 26 9.97 14.45 0.63
N ARG A 27 8.92 14.72 -0.13
CA ARG A 27 8.65 15.99 -0.83
C ARG A 27 7.31 16.61 -0.47
N THR A 28 6.37 15.82 0.04
CA THR A 28 5.01 16.26 0.36
C THR A 28 4.37 15.32 1.38
N THR A 29 3.17 15.66 1.83
CA THR A 29 2.28 14.80 2.63
C THR A 29 0.97 14.56 1.90
N ILE A 30 0.19 13.59 2.39
CA ILE A 30 -1.14 13.30 1.83
C ILE A 30 -2.09 14.50 2.03
N ASP A 31 -1.94 15.20 3.15
CA ASP A 31 -2.74 16.37 3.48
C ASP A 31 -2.37 17.56 2.59
N ALA A 32 -1.08 17.78 2.31
CA ALA A 32 -0.64 18.81 1.38
C ALA A 32 -1.15 18.54 -0.06
N LEU A 33 -1.12 17.29 -0.51
CA LEU A 33 -1.69 16.92 -1.81
C LEU A 33 -3.21 17.07 -1.84
N SER A 34 -3.90 16.72 -0.76
CA SER A 34 -5.35 16.87 -0.65
C SER A 34 -5.76 18.35 -0.66
N LEU A 35 -5.07 19.16 0.14
CA LEU A 35 -5.25 20.61 0.20
C LEU A 35 -5.06 21.26 -1.17
N TYR A 36 -4.00 20.90 -1.89
CA TYR A 36 -3.75 21.43 -3.25
C TYR A 36 -4.94 21.15 -4.20
N LEU A 37 -5.55 19.98 -4.11
CA LEU A 37 -6.72 19.65 -4.93
C LEU A 37 -7.98 20.38 -4.43
N ASP A 38 -8.16 20.53 -3.12
CA ASP A 38 -9.26 21.27 -2.53
C ASP A 38 -9.23 22.75 -2.95
N GLU A 39 -8.05 23.38 -2.88
CA GLU A 39 -7.82 24.76 -3.31
C GLU A 39 -8.09 24.95 -4.82
N ALA A 40 -7.62 24.02 -5.66
CA ALA A 40 -7.89 24.08 -7.10
C ALA A 40 -9.39 24.01 -7.42
N GLU A 41 -10.16 23.20 -6.68
CA GLU A 41 -11.61 23.14 -6.84
C GLU A 41 -12.33 24.35 -6.29
N ALA A 42 -11.90 24.86 -5.13
CA ALA A 42 -12.44 26.08 -4.54
C ALA A 42 -12.23 27.29 -5.47
N GLN A 43 -11.05 27.41 -6.08
CA GLN A 43 -10.76 28.49 -7.04
C GLN A 43 -11.68 28.42 -8.26
N VAL A 44 -11.81 27.24 -8.88
CA VAL A 44 -12.71 27.06 -10.05
C VAL A 44 -14.16 27.35 -9.69
N ARG A 45 -14.59 27.04 -8.46
CA ARG A 45 -15.93 27.38 -7.96
C ARG A 45 -16.11 28.88 -7.81
N ALA A 46 -15.17 29.57 -7.18
CA ALA A 46 -15.19 31.02 -7.00
C ALA A 46 -15.17 31.78 -8.34
N ASP A 47 -14.36 31.33 -9.30
CA ASP A 47 -14.32 31.92 -10.65
C ASP A 47 -15.69 31.86 -11.33
N LYS A 48 -16.38 30.70 -11.23
CA LYS A 48 -17.71 30.51 -11.81
C LYS A 48 -18.77 31.37 -11.14
N GLU A 49 -18.71 31.51 -9.82
CA GLU A 49 -19.60 32.41 -9.07
C GLU A 49 -19.42 33.88 -9.49
N ASN A 50 -18.17 34.27 -9.83
CA ASN A 50 -17.84 35.58 -10.36
C ASN A 50 -18.09 35.73 -11.88
N GLY A 51 -18.76 34.77 -12.52
CA GLY A 51 -19.06 34.79 -13.96
C GLY A 51 -17.87 34.52 -14.89
N THR A 52 -16.73 34.11 -14.34
CA THR A 52 -15.53 33.73 -15.10
C THR A 52 -15.58 32.25 -15.47
N ASN A 53 -15.36 31.94 -16.75
CA ASN A 53 -15.29 30.56 -17.20
C ASN A 53 -13.94 29.93 -16.82
N SER A 54 -13.95 29.01 -15.86
CA SER A 54 -12.77 28.34 -15.31
C SER A 54 -13.00 26.84 -15.20
N TYR A 55 -11.93 26.07 -15.36
CA TYR A 55 -11.96 24.61 -15.37
C TYR A 55 -10.84 24.03 -14.51
N LEU A 56 -11.14 22.88 -13.91
CA LEU A 56 -10.13 22.08 -13.24
C LEU A 56 -9.06 21.64 -14.24
N PHE A 57 -7.80 21.58 -13.80
CA PHE A 57 -6.71 21.15 -14.65
C PHE A 57 -6.92 19.70 -15.15
N ARG A 58 -6.41 19.41 -16.34
CA ARG A 58 -6.46 18.07 -16.92
C ARG A 58 -5.78 17.07 -15.98
N GLY A 59 -6.51 16.04 -15.57
CA GLY A 59 -6.02 15.01 -14.64
C GLY A 59 -6.46 15.20 -13.19
N TYR A 60 -7.20 16.27 -12.84
CA TYR A 60 -7.71 16.51 -11.48
C TYR A 60 -8.44 15.30 -10.88
N ASN A 61 -9.43 14.75 -11.60
CA ASN A 61 -10.20 13.58 -11.13
C ASN A 61 -9.31 12.34 -10.97
N LYS A 62 -8.24 12.21 -11.77
CA LYS A 62 -7.27 11.13 -11.63
C LYS A 62 -6.44 11.31 -10.36
N CYS A 63 -6.01 12.53 -10.03
CA CYS A 63 -5.35 12.84 -8.76
C CYS A 63 -6.23 12.51 -7.56
N ARG A 64 -7.50 12.95 -7.56
CA ARG A 64 -8.46 12.63 -6.49
C ARG A 64 -8.61 11.13 -6.26
N ARG A 65 -8.69 10.35 -7.35
CA ARG A 65 -8.78 8.89 -7.28
C ARG A 65 -7.47 8.24 -6.82
N ALA A 66 -6.32 8.77 -7.24
CA ALA A 66 -5.03 8.28 -6.79
C ALA A 66 -4.86 8.45 -5.28
N LEU A 67 -5.28 9.59 -4.71
CA LEU A 67 -5.20 9.85 -3.26
C LEU A 67 -6.00 8.85 -2.41
N LEU A 68 -7.06 8.26 -2.94
CA LEU A 68 -7.80 7.20 -2.24
C LEU A 68 -6.93 5.96 -1.97
N LEU A 69 -5.98 5.69 -2.85
CA LEU A 69 -5.09 4.53 -2.80
C LEU A 69 -3.67 4.88 -2.40
N ALA A 70 -3.31 6.16 -2.35
CA ALA A 70 -1.98 6.62 -1.97
C ALA A 70 -1.69 6.30 -0.49
N ARG A 71 -0.46 5.93 -0.18
CA ARG A 71 0.03 5.65 1.16
C ARG A 71 1.39 6.31 1.34
N ALA A 72 1.52 7.09 2.40
CA ALA A 72 2.80 7.63 2.83
C ALA A 72 3.66 6.52 3.46
N GLY A 73 4.97 6.77 3.47
CA GLY A 73 5.93 5.97 4.20
C GLY A 73 6.47 4.75 3.46
N THR A 74 6.20 4.56 2.15
CA THR A 74 6.89 3.51 1.37
C THR A 74 8.37 3.88 1.19
N ASP A 75 9.25 2.88 1.07
CA ASP A 75 10.68 3.07 0.80
C ASP A 75 11.04 2.80 -0.66
N SER A 76 10.14 2.19 -1.43
CA SER A 76 10.30 1.97 -2.86
C SER A 76 8.98 2.01 -3.63
N SER A 77 9.07 2.30 -4.93
CA SER A 77 7.93 2.21 -5.83
C SER A 77 7.41 0.77 -5.98
N MET A 78 8.27 -0.22 -5.75
CA MET A 78 7.90 -1.63 -5.87
C MET A 78 7.06 -2.11 -4.69
N GLU A 79 7.26 -1.56 -3.48
CA GLU A 79 6.33 -1.76 -2.35
C GLU A 79 4.92 -1.27 -2.70
N THR A 80 4.80 -0.08 -3.30
CA THR A 80 3.49 0.43 -3.77
C THR A 80 2.86 -0.52 -4.79
N ARG A 81 3.62 -1.03 -5.75
CA ARG A 81 3.11 -1.99 -6.75
C ARG A 81 2.65 -3.29 -6.10
N THR A 82 3.48 -3.88 -5.25
CA THR A 82 3.14 -5.08 -4.45
C THR A 82 1.84 -4.86 -3.68
N ARG A 83 1.71 -3.72 -3.00
CA ARG A 83 0.49 -3.35 -2.28
C ARG A 83 -0.73 -3.32 -3.19
N LEU A 84 -0.63 -2.64 -4.33
CA LEU A 84 -1.75 -2.51 -5.29
C LEU A 84 -2.18 -3.87 -5.86
N VAL A 85 -1.25 -4.80 -6.10
CA VAL A 85 -1.57 -6.18 -6.51
C VAL A 85 -2.51 -6.84 -5.51
N LEU A 86 -2.22 -6.76 -4.20
CA LEU A 86 -3.08 -7.36 -3.18
C LEU A 86 -4.51 -6.78 -3.20
N LEU A 87 -4.63 -5.46 -3.36
CA LEU A 87 -5.93 -4.81 -3.50
C LEU A 87 -6.69 -5.27 -4.77
N LYS A 88 -5.99 -5.48 -5.89
CA LYS A 88 -6.59 -5.93 -7.17
C LYS A 88 -7.23 -7.32 -7.05
N TYR A 89 -6.81 -8.15 -6.11
CA TYR A 89 -7.40 -9.47 -5.84
C TYR A 89 -8.34 -9.47 -4.62
N GLY A 90 -8.71 -8.28 -4.15
CA GLY A 90 -9.72 -8.11 -3.11
C GLY A 90 -9.23 -8.42 -1.70
N LEU A 91 -7.92 -8.43 -1.46
CA LEU A 91 -7.38 -8.35 -0.09
C LEU A 91 -7.51 -6.92 0.45
N ASP A 92 -7.46 -6.77 1.78
CA ASP A 92 -7.45 -5.44 2.39
C ASP A 92 -6.11 -4.74 2.11
N CYS A 93 -6.04 -3.42 2.34
CA CYS A 93 -4.77 -2.72 2.18
C CYS A 93 -3.83 -3.09 3.34
N PRO A 94 -2.65 -3.69 3.09
CA PRO A 94 -1.65 -3.88 4.13
C PRO A 94 -1.14 -2.54 4.66
N GLN A 95 -0.64 -2.55 5.89
CA GLN A 95 0.10 -1.43 6.46
C GLN A 95 1.49 -1.35 5.85
N VAL A 96 1.92 -0.14 5.51
CA VAL A 96 3.23 0.14 4.94
C VAL A 96 4.23 0.40 6.08
N ASN A 97 5.44 -0.12 5.96
CA ASN A 97 6.52 0.13 6.93
C ASN A 97 6.08 -0.12 8.39
N TYR A 98 5.46 -1.28 8.64
CA TYR A 98 4.97 -1.61 9.97
C TYR A 98 6.14 -1.90 10.93
N PRO A 99 6.28 -1.20 12.05
CA PRO A 99 7.40 -1.40 12.97
C PRO A 99 7.18 -2.63 13.86
N ILE A 100 8.20 -3.48 13.95
CA ILE A 100 8.26 -4.57 14.93
C ILE A 100 9.52 -4.46 15.78
N PHE A 101 9.40 -4.80 17.06
CA PHE A 101 10.52 -4.89 18.00
C PHE A 101 10.82 -6.36 18.26
N VAL A 102 12.01 -6.81 17.89
CA VAL A 102 12.45 -8.21 18.02
C VAL A 102 13.57 -8.30 19.04
N GLY A 103 13.42 -9.21 20.01
CA GLY A 103 14.38 -9.39 21.10
C GLY A 103 14.56 -8.11 21.93
N ASN A 104 15.81 -7.79 22.28
CA ASN A 104 16.16 -6.58 23.05
C ASN A 104 16.58 -5.41 22.15
N ASN A 105 16.24 -5.43 20.86
CA ASN A 105 16.65 -4.37 19.95
C ASN A 105 15.94 -3.04 20.28
N THR A 106 16.72 -1.98 20.42
CA THR A 106 16.23 -0.62 20.66
C THR A 106 15.69 0.05 19.40
N ARG A 107 16.02 -0.49 18.21
CA ARG A 107 15.53 0.00 16.91
C ARG A 107 14.54 -1.00 16.32
N PRO A 108 13.38 -0.54 15.83
CA PRO A 108 12.42 -1.42 15.18
C PRO A 108 12.94 -1.90 13.83
N ILE A 109 12.51 -3.09 13.46
CA ILE A 109 12.55 -3.61 12.09
C ILE A 109 11.26 -3.12 11.43
N TYR A 110 11.37 -2.38 10.33
CA TYR A 110 10.22 -1.95 9.55
C TYR A 110 9.92 -3.00 8.49
N LEU A 111 8.70 -3.54 8.49
CA LEU A 111 8.23 -4.47 7.48
C LEU A 111 7.64 -3.70 6.31
N ASP A 112 8.08 -3.97 5.09
CA ASP A 112 7.65 -3.28 3.86
C ASP A 112 6.13 -3.16 3.81
N LEU A 113 5.46 -4.31 3.88
CA LEU A 113 4.01 -4.44 3.96
C LEU A 113 3.63 -5.48 5.01
N ALA A 114 2.60 -5.19 5.80
CA ALA A 114 2.16 -6.06 6.88
C ALA A 114 0.63 -6.17 7.00
N TYR A 115 0.17 -7.36 7.36
CA TYR A 115 -1.14 -7.56 8.01
C TYR A 115 -0.88 -7.93 9.47
N PRO A 116 -0.72 -6.95 10.38
CA PRO A 116 -0.42 -7.23 11.78
C PRO A 116 -1.51 -8.03 12.48
N GLU A 117 -2.77 -7.84 12.08
CA GLU A 117 -3.90 -8.63 12.60
C GLU A 117 -3.71 -10.14 12.39
N PHE A 118 -2.89 -10.54 11.42
CA PHE A 118 -2.58 -11.94 11.09
C PHE A 118 -1.09 -12.26 11.23
N LYS A 119 -0.26 -11.32 11.68
CA LYS A 119 1.21 -11.39 11.65
C LYS A 119 1.77 -11.88 10.30
N ILE A 120 1.28 -11.32 9.18
CA ILE A 120 1.83 -11.59 7.86
C ILE A 120 2.76 -10.45 7.46
N CYS A 121 3.98 -10.80 7.06
CA CYS A 121 5.02 -9.90 6.56
C CYS A 121 5.22 -10.15 5.07
N ILE A 122 5.26 -9.10 4.26
CA ILE A 122 5.44 -9.17 2.81
C ILE A 122 6.57 -8.20 2.44
N GLU A 123 7.71 -8.73 2.02
CA GLU A 123 8.92 -7.95 1.71
C GLU A 123 9.21 -8.01 0.22
N TYR A 124 9.44 -6.85 -0.39
CA TYR A 124 9.88 -6.78 -1.78
C TYR A 124 11.41 -6.85 -1.85
N GLU A 125 11.92 -7.93 -2.41
CA GLU A 125 13.34 -8.12 -2.63
C GLU A 125 13.70 -7.76 -4.09
N GLY A 126 14.50 -6.68 -4.21
CA GLY A 126 15.05 -6.23 -5.47
C GLY A 126 16.09 -7.20 -6.04
N SER A 127 16.80 -6.78 -7.08
CA SER A 127 17.87 -7.62 -7.66
C SER A 127 18.99 -7.80 -6.64
N HIS A 128 19.18 -9.03 -6.15
CA HIS A 128 20.15 -9.34 -5.09
C HIS A 128 21.58 -8.96 -5.47
N HIS A 129 22.25 -8.20 -4.61
CA HIS A 129 23.70 -8.07 -4.61
C HIS A 129 24.28 -9.17 -3.69
N ALA A 130 25.27 -9.92 -4.18
CA ALA A 130 25.82 -11.10 -3.49
C ALA A 130 26.31 -10.84 -2.04
N GLY A 131 26.59 -9.58 -1.67
CA GLY A 131 27.01 -9.19 -0.32
C GLY A 131 25.90 -9.02 0.71
N GLN A 132 24.62 -9.06 0.33
CA GLN A 132 23.48 -8.80 1.24
C GLN A 132 22.82 -10.06 1.79
N TRP A 133 23.06 -11.23 1.19
CA TRP A 133 22.34 -12.46 1.48
C TRP A 133 22.35 -12.89 2.95
N LEU A 134 23.51 -12.80 3.63
CA LEU A 134 23.59 -13.16 5.05
C LEU A 134 22.77 -12.23 5.96
N ASN A 135 22.72 -10.94 5.62
CA ASN A 135 21.93 -9.97 6.38
C ASN A 135 20.44 -10.16 6.12
N ASP A 136 20.05 -10.41 4.87
CA ASP A 136 18.66 -10.68 4.48
C ASP A 136 18.16 -11.96 5.14
N ALA A 137 18.96 -13.04 5.12
CA ALA A 137 18.64 -14.29 5.80
C ALA A 137 18.47 -14.12 7.31
N ARG A 138 19.38 -13.37 7.98
CA ARG A 138 19.26 -13.08 9.42
C ARG A 138 18.03 -12.23 9.72
N ARG A 139 17.75 -11.21 8.91
CA ARG A 139 16.56 -10.36 9.04
C ARG A 139 15.30 -11.21 8.95
N ARG A 140 15.20 -12.09 7.95
CA ARG A 140 14.09 -13.01 7.78
C ARG A 140 13.92 -13.93 8.99
N GLN A 141 14.99 -14.56 9.47
CA GLN A 141 14.95 -15.42 10.66
C GLN A 141 14.39 -14.66 11.88
N MET A 142 14.87 -13.44 12.13
CA MET A 142 14.37 -12.61 13.23
C MET A 142 12.86 -12.30 13.12
N ILE A 143 12.37 -12.06 11.91
CA ILE A 143 10.94 -11.81 11.65
C ILE A 143 10.12 -13.09 11.90
N GLU A 144 10.59 -14.23 11.37
CA GLU A 144 9.95 -15.54 11.55
C GLU A 144 9.95 -15.98 13.02
N ASP A 145 11.06 -15.78 13.74
CA ASP A 145 11.19 -16.06 15.18
C ASP A 145 10.25 -15.20 16.04
N ALA A 146 9.91 -13.98 15.58
CA ALA A 146 8.89 -13.13 16.20
C ALA A 146 7.44 -13.60 15.90
N GLY A 147 7.29 -14.73 15.21
CA GLY A 147 6.02 -15.37 14.89
C GLY A 147 5.33 -14.79 13.66
N TRP A 148 6.05 -14.08 12.79
CA TRP A 148 5.50 -13.57 11.54
C TRP A 148 5.64 -14.59 10.41
N LYS A 149 4.60 -14.72 9.59
CA LYS A 149 4.67 -15.48 8.34
C LYS A 149 5.29 -14.58 7.27
N TYR A 150 6.51 -14.92 6.86
CA TYR A 150 7.28 -14.16 5.86
C TYR A 150 6.90 -14.56 4.43
N ILE A 151 6.62 -13.56 3.59
CA ILE A 151 6.36 -13.72 2.15
C ILE A 151 7.37 -12.85 1.40
N GLN A 152 8.26 -13.51 0.67
CA GLN A 152 9.19 -12.86 -0.24
C GLN A 152 8.49 -12.53 -1.56
N VAL A 153 8.63 -11.29 -2.02
CA VAL A 153 8.11 -10.81 -3.30
C VAL A 153 9.26 -10.33 -4.14
N THR A 154 9.27 -10.71 -5.41
CA THR A 154 10.26 -10.33 -6.40
C THR A 154 9.58 -9.68 -7.60
N LYS A 155 10.37 -9.22 -8.58
CA LYS A 155 9.83 -8.71 -9.85
C LYS A 155 8.97 -9.73 -10.60
N LEU A 156 9.19 -11.04 -10.42
CA LEU A 156 8.43 -12.09 -11.11
C LEU A 156 7.00 -12.17 -10.60
N ASP A 157 6.79 -11.82 -9.33
CA ASP A 157 5.50 -11.88 -8.65
C ASP A 157 4.57 -10.72 -9.04
N ILE A 158 5.10 -9.67 -9.66
CA ILE A 158 4.35 -8.49 -10.09
C ILE A 158 4.64 -8.10 -11.54
N GLY A 159 5.21 -9.02 -12.32
CA GLY A 159 5.57 -8.81 -13.72
C GLY A 159 4.41 -9.03 -14.70
N ASP A 160 3.49 -9.92 -14.35
CA ASP A 160 2.30 -10.24 -15.13
C ASP A 160 1.13 -10.70 -14.24
N GLU A 161 -0.04 -10.91 -14.84
CA GLU A 161 -1.28 -11.29 -14.13
C GLU A 161 -1.19 -12.66 -13.43
N ALA A 162 -0.43 -13.60 -13.98
CA ALA A 162 -0.28 -14.93 -13.37
C ALA A 162 0.61 -14.87 -12.11
N GLY A 163 1.68 -14.08 -12.16
CA GLY A 163 2.52 -13.76 -10.99
C GLY A 163 1.73 -13.02 -9.92
N GLU A 164 0.95 -12.00 -10.32
CA GLU A 164 0.11 -11.23 -9.40
C GLU A 164 -0.91 -12.13 -8.67
N GLU A 165 -1.59 -13.03 -9.40
CA GLU A 165 -2.55 -13.97 -8.82
C GLU A 165 -1.85 -14.95 -7.86
N THR A 166 -0.68 -15.45 -8.23
CA THR A 166 0.11 -16.37 -7.39
C THR A 166 0.55 -15.69 -6.10
N LEU A 167 0.93 -14.42 -6.15
CA LEU A 167 1.21 -13.62 -4.95
C LEU A 167 -0.03 -13.49 -4.07
N ALA A 168 -1.17 -13.10 -4.63
CA ALA A 168 -2.41 -12.95 -3.86
C ALA A 168 -2.86 -14.27 -3.21
N ARG A 169 -2.72 -15.39 -3.92
CA ARG A 169 -3.01 -16.74 -3.40
C ARG A 169 -2.11 -17.12 -2.23
N ARG A 170 -0.79 -16.94 -2.36
CA ARG A 170 0.14 -17.19 -1.25
C ARG A 170 -0.21 -16.37 -0.01
N VAL A 171 -0.58 -15.11 -0.18
CA VAL A 171 -0.98 -14.24 0.95
C VAL A 171 -2.28 -14.76 1.59
N ALA A 172 -3.29 -15.11 0.79
CA ALA A 172 -4.53 -15.70 1.27
C ALA A 172 -4.29 -17.02 2.03
N GLU A 173 -3.41 -17.88 1.51
CA GLU A 173 -3.00 -19.13 2.15
C GLU A 173 -2.33 -18.89 3.49
N ARG A 174 -1.41 -17.92 3.61
CA ARG A 174 -0.79 -17.59 4.91
C ARG A 174 -1.79 -17.06 5.91
N ILE A 175 -2.76 -16.24 5.48
CA ILE A 175 -3.85 -15.79 6.37
C ILE A 175 -4.70 -16.99 6.79
N GLN A 176 -4.98 -17.93 5.88
CA GLN A 176 -5.72 -19.15 6.21
C GLN A 176 -4.96 -20.05 7.18
N GLU A 177 -3.63 -20.21 7.04
CA GLU A 177 -2.80 -20.94 8.00
C GLU A 177 -2.91 -20.38 9.42
N VAL A 178 -2.96 -19.05 9.56
CA VAL A 178 -3.05 -18.37 10.86
C VAL A 178 -4.47 -18.42 11.43
N THR A 179 -5.48 -18.22 10.59
CA THR A 179 -6.87 -18.03 11.04
C THR A 179 -7.69 -19.31 11.04
N GLY A 180 -7.26 -20.34 10.30
CA GLY A 180 -8.07 -21.53 9.99
C GLY A 180 -9.29 -21.23 9.10
N LYS A 181 -9.40 -20.02 8.54
CA LYS A 181 -10.54 -19.58 7.73
C LYS A 181 -10.10 -19.35 6.28
N THR A 182 -10.87 -19.89 5.34
CA THR A 182 -10.61 -19.67 3.91
C THR A 182 -10.79 -18.21 3.54
N VAL A 183 -9.77 -17.62 2.92
CA VAL A 183 -9.79 -16.26 2.38
C VAL A 183 -10.17 -16.32 0.90
N GLN A 184 -11.34 -15.79 0.57
CA GLN A 184 -11.83 -15.75 -0.81
C GLN A 184 -11.24 -14.54 -1.55
N LEU A 185 -10.47 -14.80 -2.61
CA LEU A 185 -9.98 -13.77 -3.53
C LEU A 185 -11.06 -13.42 -4.56
N THR A 186 -10.99 -12.21 -5.11
CA THR A 186 -11.80 -11.83 -6.27
C THR A 186 -11.05 -12.11 -7.57
N MET A 187 -11.78 -12.11 -8.69
CA MET A 187 -11.14 -11.90 -9.99
C MET A 187 -10.30 -10.62 -9.97
N ARG A 188 -9.25 -10.60 -10.80
CA ARG A 188 -8.39 -9.42 -10.92
C ARG A 188 -9.20 -8.19 -11.27
N GLN A 189 -9.03 -7.15 -10.47
CA GLN A 189 -9.68 -5.86 -10.64
C GLN A 189 -8.73 -4.84 -11.27
N THR A 190 -9.28 -3.85 -11.97
CA THR A 190 -8.48 -2.71 -12.44
C THR A 190 -8.22 -1.71 -11.30
N THR A 191 -7.17 -0.89 -11.44
CA THR A 191 -6.84 0.21 -10.50
C THR A 191 -8.01 1.19 -10.35
N GLN A 192 -8.82 1.36 -11.41
CA GLN A 192 -10.05 2.15 -11.40
C GLN A 192 -11.14 1.52 -10.51
N GLN A 193 -11.28 0.19 -10.54
CA GLN A 193 -12.27 -0.53 -9.74
C GLN A 193 -11.90 -0.61 -8.26
N ILE A 194 -10.62 -0.72 -7.92
CA ILE A 194 -10.18 -0.74 -6.52
C ILE A 194 -10.17 0.65 -5.87
N SER A 195 -10.14 1.73 -6.67
CA SER A 195 -10.30 3.12 -6.19
C SER A 195 -11.78 3.56 -6.02
N ASP A 196 -12.72 2.62 -6.04
CA ASP A 196 -14.13 2.93 -5.73
C ASP A 196 -14.29 3.21 -4.22
N VAL A 197 -14.79 4.40 -3.88
CA VAL A 197 -15.02 4.83 -2.49
C VAL A 197 -15.87 3.85 -1.68
N ARG A 198 -16.76 3.08 -2.32
CA ARG A 198 -17.58 2.06 -1.66
C ARG A 198 -16.74 0.91 -1.12
N LYS A 199 -15.63 0.58 -1.78
CA LYS A 199 -14.71 -0.47 -1.34
C LYS A 199 -13.87 -0.06 -0.13
N LEU A 200 -13.62 1.25 0.02
CA LEU A 200 -12.89 1.77 1.19
C LEU A 200 -13.67 1.60 2.50
N ARG A 201 -15.00 1.40 2.43
CA ARG A 201 -15.88 1.15 3.58
C ARG A 201 -16.10 -0.33 3.86
N ARG A 202 -15.34 -1.22 3.22
CA ARG A 202 -15.49 -2.66 3.44
C ARG A 202 -15.14 -3.00 4.89
N ILE A 203 -15.94 -3.88 5.48
CA ILE A 203 -15.63 -4.46 6.79
C ILE A 203 -14.24 -5.14 6.69
N PRO A 204 -13.29 -4.81 7.59
CA PRO A 204 -11.96 -5.40 7.59
C PRO A 204 -12.01 -6.94 7.56
N LEU A 205 -11.01 -7.55 6.93
CA LEU A 205 -10.94 -8.97 6.68
C LEU A 205 -10.99 -9.77 7.97
N TYR A 206 -10.26 -9.38 9.01
CA TYR A 206 -10.28 -10.08 10.30
C TYR A 206 -11.71 -10.11 10.89
N LYS A 207 -12.48 -9.02 10.79
CA LYS A 207 -13.88 -8.99 11.23
C LYS A 207 -14.76 -9.90 10.38
N ARG A 208 -14.59 -9.91 9.05
CA ARG A 208 -15.31 -10.81 8.15
C ARG A 208 -15.01 -12.29 8.42
N LEU A 209 -13.77 -12.60 8.81
CA LEU A 209 -13.33 -13.93 9.22
C LEU A 209 -13.71 -14.28 10.66
N LYS A 210 -14.26 -13.32 11.43
CA LYS A 210 -14.50 -13.43 12.89
C LYS A 210 -13.23 -13.87 13.65
N PHE A 211 -12.12 -13.25 13.28
CA PHE A 211 -10.80 -13.49 13.85
C PHE A 211 -10.37 -12.31 14.71
N GLU A 212 -9.84 -12.58 15.90
CA GLU A 212 -9.31 -11.55 16.80
C GLU A 212 -7.89 -11.17 16.35
N PRO A 213 -7.62 -9.88 16.06
CA PRO A 213 -6.29 -9.44 15.62
C PRO A 213 -5.17 -9.85 16.59
N LEU A 214 -4.10 -10.42 16.05
CA LEU A 214 -2.92 -10.79 16.85
C LEU A 214 -2.11 -9.59 17.34
N LEU A 215 -2.20 -8.46 16.62
CA LEU A 215 -1.53 -7.21 16.92
C LEU A 215 -2.44 -6.03 16.56
N PRO A 216 -2.22 -4.86 17.18
CA PRO A 216 -2.98 -3.67 16.84
C PRO A 216 -2.72 -3.27 15.39
N ILE A 217 -3.82 -2.92 14.72
CA ILE A 217 -3.78 -2.21 13.45
C ILE A 217 -3.47 -0.75 13.81
N ILE A 218 -2.30 -0.25 13.43
CA ILE A 218 -1.95 1.14 13.71
C ILE A 218 -2.87 1.98 12.81
N PRO A 219 -3.70 2.87 13.39
CA PRO A 219 -4.49 3.78 12.58
C PRO A 219 -3.56 4.53 11.65
N MET A 220 -3.96 4.71 10.40
CA MET A 220 -3.24 5.58 9.47
C MET A 220 -3.38 7.02 9.96
N THR A 221 -2.61 7.42 10.98
CA THR A 221 -2.62 8.79 11.49
C THR A 221 -2.04 9.70 10.43
N GLN A 222 -2.86 10.67 10.02
CA GLN A 222 -2.42 11.94 9.49
C GLN A 222 -1.54 12.59 10.57
N GLU A 223 -0.23 12.57 10.39
CA GLU A 223 0.70 13.47 11.06
C GLU A 223 1.05 14.62 10.12
#